data_AF-A0A2T0R2Z7-F1
#
_entry.id   AF-A0A2T0R2Z7-F1
#
_cell.length_a   1.000
_cell.length_b   1.000
_cell.length_c   1.000
_cell.angle_alpha   90.00
_cell.angle_beta   90.00
_cell.angle_gamma   90.00
#
_symmetry.space_group_name_H-M   'P 1'
#
loop_
_entity.id
_entity.type
_entity.pdbx_description
1 polymer ?
#
loop_
_entity_poly.entity_id
_entity_poly.type
_entity_poly.pdbx_seq_one_letter_code
_entity_poly.pdbx_strand_id
1 'polypeptide(L)'
;MSTVFLVVGLPAAGKSTRARELERGGALRLTTDEWVVPVFGGQNPEAGRDALEGQLIRTALEVARRGVDVVLDFGFWSRDERTALRALFADAGARCVVEFCDVAPDVQRARVQQRWRERPHTTFPIGEDELETWRGRFETPGVDELAPSFSPPRWADWADWTARRWPGYAGWGPPPRL
;
A
#
# COMPACT_ATOMS: atom_id res chain seq x y z
N MET A 1 15.94 -10.09 -10.80
CA MET A 1 15.07 -10.13 -9.60
C MET A 1 14.39 -8.78 -9.54
N SER A 2 13.06 -8.74 -9.56
CA SER A 2 12.28 -7.50 -9.44
C SER A 2 12.21 -7.04 -7.98
N THR A 3 11.90 -5.76 -7.80
CA THR A 3 11.63 -5.13 -6.51
C THR A 3 10.19 -4.64 -6.46
N VAL A 4 9.47 -5.02 -5.41
CA VAL A 4 8.15 -4.48 -5.07
C VAL A 4 8.30 -3.50 -3.92
N PHE A 5 7.97 -2.25 -4.17
CA PHE A 5 8.00 -1.16 -3.21
C PHE A 5 6.63 -0.98 -2.58
N LEU A 6 6.52 -1.19 -1.27
CA LEU A 6 5.34 -0.86 -0.48
C LEU A 6 5.51 0.59 0.01
N VAL A 7 4.74 1.53 -0.53
CA VAL A 7 4.80 2.92 -0.09
C VAL A 7 3.91 3.11 1.13
N VAL A 8 4.54 3.38 2.27
CA VAL A 8 3.91 3.35 3.59
C VAL A 8 3.89 4.75 4.18
N GLY A 9 2.80 5.10 4.87
CA GLY A 9 2.71 6.36 5.61
C GLY A 9 1.30 6.93 5.69
N LEU A 10 1.13 7.92 6.55
CA LEU A 10 -0.15 8.58 6.76
C LEU A 10 -0.61 9.41 5.55
N PRO A 11 -1.91 9.75 5.46
CA PRO A 11 -2.37 10.79 4.54
C PRO A 11 -1.53 12.06 4.69
N ALA A 12 -1.21 12.69 3.56
CA ALA A 12 -0.31 13.86 3.45
C ALA A 12 1.17 13.65 3.83
N ALA A 13 1.63 12.41 4.03
CA ALA A 13 3.04 12.13 4.31
C ALA A 13 3.99 12.31 3.11
N GLY A 14 3.46 12.38 1.88
CA GLY A 14 4.27 12.50 0.65
C GLY A 14 4.39 11.20 -0.16
N LYS A 15 3.64 10.15 0.22
CA LYS A 15 3.58 8.86 -0.48
C LYS A 15 3.46 8.96 -2.00
N SER A 16 2.45 9.68 -2.50
CA SER A 16 2.22 9.82 -3.94
C SER A 16 3.34 10.59 -4.66
N THR A 17 4.16 11.36 -3.95
CA THR A 17 5.39 11.96 -4.52
C THR A 17 6.45 10.88 -4.66
N ARG A 18 6.71 10.14 -3.58
CA ARG A 18 7.68 9.03 -3.58
C ARG A 18 7.33 7.95 -4.59
N ALA A 19 6.07 7.56 -4.68
CA ALA A 19 5.58 6.58 -5.64
C ALA A 19 5.84 7.01 -7.09
N ARG A 20 5.67 8.30 -7.42
CA ARG A 20 5.96 8.85 -8.75
C ARG A 20 7.46 8.95 -9.05
N GLU A 21 8.30 9.14 -8.02
CA GLU A 21 9.76 9.08 -8.22
C GLU A 21 10.20 7.68 -8.63
N LEU A 22 9.70 6.66 -7.93
CA LEU A 22 9.95 5.25 -8.26
C LEU A 22 9.39 4.87 -9.63
N GLU A 23 8.20 5.38 -9.99
CA GLU A 23 7.59 5.20 -11.32
C GLU A 23 8.48 5.77 -12.43
N ARG A 24 9.03 6.98 -12.25
CA ARG A 24 10.00 7.57 -13.19
C ARG A 24 11.29 6.75 -13.31
N GLY A 25 11.62 5.96 -12.28
CA GLY A 25 12.70 4.99 -12.30
C GLY A 25 12.41 3.71 -13.10
N GLY A 26 11.20 3.56 -13.66
CA GLY A 26 10.81 2.42 -14.50
C GLY A 26 9.90 1.40 -13.81
N ALA A 27 9.53 1.62 -12.55
CA ALA A 27 8.59 0.74 -11.84
C ALA A 27 7.14 1.00 -12.27
N LEU A 28 6.31 -0.05 -12.35
CA LEU A 28 4.88 0.09 -12.55
C LEU A 28 4.22 0.57 -11.25
N ARG A 29 3.60 1.75 -11.27
CA ARG A 29 2.86 2.27 -10.11
C ARG A 29 1.41 1.81 -10.13
N LEU A 30 0.99 1.16 -9.05
CA LEU A 30 -0.39 0.76 -8.79
C LEU A 30 -0.87 1.49 -7.54
N THR A 31 -1.91 2.31 -7.68
CA THR A 31 -2.49 3.12 -6.61
C THR A 31 -4.00 2.94 -6.58
N THR A 32 -4.63 3.06 -5.42
CA THR A 32 -6.09 3.08 -5.32
C THR A 32 -6.69 4.45 -5.63
N ASP A 33 -5.93 5.54 -5.44
CA ASP A 33 -6.42 6.92 -5.60
C ASP A 33 -6.97 7.21 -7.00
N GLU A 34 -6.39 6.57 -8.03
CA GLU A 34 -6.80 6.75 -9.44
C GLU A 34 -8.07 5.95 -9.80
N TRP A 35 -8.44 4.95 -9.00
CA TRP A 35 -9.51 4.01 -9.30
C TRP A 35 -10.75 4.22 -8.44
N VAL A 36 -10.63 4.78 -7.24
CA VAL A 36 -11.78 4.95 -6.34
C VAL A 36 -12.90 5.75 -6.98
N VAL A 37 -12.59 6.91 -7.59
CA VAL A 37 -13.63 7.73 -8.24
C VAL A 37 -14.22 7.05 -9.49
N PRO A 38 -13.42 6.55 -10.45
CA PRO A 38 -13.97 5.86 -11.63
C PRO A 38 -14.76 4.59 -11.31
N VAL A 39 -14.34 3.81 -10.30
CA VAL A 39 -14.94 2.50 -9.98
C VAL A 39 -16.16 2.65 -9.07
N PHE A 40 -16.13 3.57 -8.11
CA PHE A 40 -17.19 3.71 -7.10
C PHE A 40 -18.02 4.99 -7.25
N GLY A 41 -17.86 5.73 -8.35
CA GLY A 41 -18.67 6.93 -8.63
C GLY A 41 -18.52 8.03 -7.56
N GLY A 42 -17.33 8.17 -6.98
CA GLY A 42 -17.06 9.10 -5.88
C GLY A 42 -17.48 8.62 -4.48
N GLN A 43 -18.06 7.43 -4.38
CA GLN A 43 -18.23 6.74 -3.09
C GLN A 43 -16.91 6.12 -2.62
N ASN A 44 -16.87 5.77 -1.34
CA ASN A 44 -15.67 5.22 -0.74
C ASN A 44 -15.90 3.98 0.15
N PRO A 45 -16.52 2.90 -0.38
CA PRO A 45 -16.85 1.73 0.42
C PRO A 45 -15.58 0.94 0.82
N GLU A 46 -15.45 0.61 2.10
CA GLU A 46 -14.31 -0.15 2.65
C GLU A 46 -14.13 -1.50 1.95
N ALA A 47 -15.19 -2.32 1.88
CA ALA A 47 -15.15 -3.62 1.19
C ALA A 47 -14.80 -3.50 -0.32
N GLY A 48 -15.23 -2.40 -0.96
CA GLY A 48 -14.87 -2.14 -2.35
C GLY A 48 -13.39 -1.80 -2.51
N ARG A 49 -12.82 -1.01 -1.60
CA ARG A 49 -11.38 -0.74 -1.56
C ARG A 49 -10.57 -2.00 -1.36
N ASP A 50 -10.96 -2.85 -0.42
CA ASP A 50 -10.24 -4.09 -0.12
C ASP A 50 -10.23 -5.04 -1.33
N ALA A 51 -11.34 -5.11 -2.06
CA ALA A 51 -11.42 -5.88 -3.30
C ALA A 51 -10.53 -5.29 -4.41
N LEU A 52 -10.51 -3.96 -4.56
CA LEU A 52 -9.67 -3.25 -5.52
C LEU A 52 -8.18 -3.43 -5.20
N GLU A 53 -7.76 -3.23 -3.95
CA GLU A 53 -6.40 -3.49 -3.48
C GLU A 53 -5.98 -4.92 -3.79
N GLY A 54 -6.86 -5.90 -3.53
CA GLY A 54 -6.61 -7.30 -3.89
C GLY A 54 -6.35 -7.54 -5.37
N GLN A 55 -7.11 -6.88 -6.26
CA GLN A 55 -6.85 -6.95 -7.71
C GLN A 55 -5.50 -6.33 -8.08
N LEU A 56 -5.16 -5.17 -7.50
CA LEU A 56 -3.89 -4.51 -7.75
C LEU A 56 -2.70 -5.34 -7.23
N ILE A 57 -2.82 -5.98 -6.06
CA ILE A 57 -1.81 -6.92 -5.52
C ILE A 57 -1.62 -8.10 -6.45
N ARG A 58 -2.72 -8.67 -6.98
CA ARG A 58 -2.66 -9.75 -7.97
C ARG A 58 -1.92 -9.31 -9.23
N THR A 59 -2.25 -8.14 -9.77
CA THR A 59 -1.55 -7.58 -10.94
C THR A 59 -0.06 -7.38 -10.64
N ALA A 60 0.27 -6.84 -9.46
CA ALA A 60 1.65 -6.67 -9.03
C ALA A 60 2.44 -7.97 -9.01
N LEU A 61 1.83 -9.08 -8.55
CA LEU A 61 2.48 -10.39 -8.55
C LEU A 61 2.82 -10.87 -9.96
N GLU A 62 1.90 -10.75 -10.90
CA GLU A 62 2.14 -11.15 -12.28
C GLU A 62 3.24 -10.31 -12.95
N VAL A 63 3.27 -9.01 -12.65
CA VAL A 63 4.28 -8.08 -13.15
C VAL A 63 5.64 -8.37 -12.52
N ALA A 64 5.68 -8.58 -11.20
CA ALA A 64 6.90 -8.89 -10.48
C ALA A 64 7.51 -10.22 -10.94
N ARG A 65 6.70 -11.26 -11.20
CA ARG A 65 7.15 -12.55 -11.77
C ARG A 65 7.82 -12.41 -13.14
N ARG A 66 7.51 -11.34 -13.89
CA ARG A 66 8.12 -11.02 -15.18
C ARG A 66 9.39 -10.17 -15.07
N GLY A 67 9.84 -9.92 -13.84
CA GLY A 67 11.08 -9.17 -13.58
C GLY A 67 10.92 -7.65 -13.65
N VAL A 68 9.69 -7.14 -13.62
CA VAL A 68 9.41 -5.70 -13.63
C VAL A 68 9.18 -5.21 -12.19
N ASP A 69 9.79 -4.09 -11.85
CA ASP A 69 9.61 -3.45 -10.55
C ASP A 69 8.20 -2.88 -10.40
N VAL A 70 7.64 -2.92 -9.19
CA VAL A 70 6.27 -2.49 -8.92
C VAL A 70 6.23 -1.59 -7.70
N VAL A 71 5.40 -0.55 -7.73
CA VAL A 71 5.08 0.30 -6.59
C VAL A 71 3.63 0.08 -6.20
N LEU A 72 3.39 -0.31 -4.96
CA LEU A 72 2.06 -0.32 -4.37
C LEU A 72 1.88 0.93 -3.49
N ASP A 73 1.01 1.85 -3.89
CA ASP A 73 0.74 3.12 -3.20
C ASP A 73 -0.65 3.10 -2.56
N PHE A 74 -0.79 2.31 -1.48
CA PHE A 74 -2.04 2.13 -0.71
C PHE A 74 -1.93 2.70 0.71
N GLY A 75 -0.71 2.94 1.22
CA GLY A 75 -0.43 3.51 2.54
C GLY A 75 -0.12 2.52 3.66
N PHE A 76 -0.63 1.28 3.59
CA PHE A 76 -0.36 0.12 4.48
C PHE A 76 -0.23 0.46 5.97
N TRP A 77 -1.35 0.38 6.69
CA TRP A 77 -1.52 0.91 8.04
C TRP A 77 -1.01 0.00 9.14
N SER A 78 -1.12 -1.32 8.96
CA SER A 78 -0.67 -2.28 9.97
C SER A 78 0.60 -3.01 9.57
N ARG A 79 1.35 -3.45 10.57
CA ARG A 79 2.50 -4.32 10.43
C ARG A 79 2.12 -5.66 9.80
N ASP A 80 0.94 -6.19 10.11
CA ASP A 80 0.45 -7.43 9.53
C ASP A 80 0.23 -7.31 8.01
N GLU A 81 -0.35 -6.20 7.52
CA GLU A 81 -0.50 -5.94 6.08
C GLU A 81 0.86 -5.98 5.35
N ARG A 82 1.85 -5.29 5.92
CA ARG A 82 3.19 -5.21 5.34
C ARG A 82 3.92 -6.54 5.42
N THR A 83 3.77 -7.27 6.52
CA THR A 83 4.39 -8.58 6.74
C THR A 83 3.81 -9.62 5.77
N ALA A 84 2.48 -9.63 5.58
CA ALA A 84 1.78 -10.49 4.63
C ALA A 84 2.25 -10.26 3.19
N LEU A 85 2.31 -9.01 2.74
CA LEU A 85 2.76 -8.69 1.38
C LEU A 85 4.24 -9.00 1.16
N ARG A 86 5.10 -8.71 2.14
CA ARG A 86 6.53 -9.06 2.03
C ARG A 86 6.72 -10.57 1.90
N ALA A 87 5.97 -11.38 2.65
CA ALA A 87 6.00 -12.83 2.53
C ALA A 87 5.51 -13.28 1.14
N LEU A 88 4.36 -12.75 0.71
CA LEU A 88 3.74 -13.06 -0.58
C LEU A 88 4.67 -12.78 -1.77
N PHE A 89 5.33 -11.62 -1.81
CA PHE A 89 6.26 -11.28 -2.89
C PHE A 89 7.59 -12.02 -2.80
N ALA A 90 8.06 -12.33 -1.57
CA ALA A 90 9.25 -13.17 -1.39
C ALA A 90 9.03 -14.58 -1.95
N ASP A 91 7.86 -15.19 -1.69
CA ASP A 91 7.48 -16.49 -2.25
C ASP A 91 7.38 -16.47 -3.78
N ALA A 92 7.05 -15.31 -4.36
CA ALA A 92 7.06 -15.08 -5.80
C ALA A 92 8.47 -14.79 -6.39
N GLY A 93 9.52 -14.84 -5.57
CA GLY A 93 10.90 -14.59 -6.00
C GLY A 93 11.25 -13.11 -6.20
N ALA A 94 10.42 -12.19 -5.70
CA ALA A 94 10.67 -10.75 -5.76
C ALA A 94 11.21 -10.22 -4.43
N ARG A 95 12.06 -9.21 -4.49
CA ARG A 95 12.45 -8.44 -3.30
C ARG A 95 11.29 -7.52 -2.91
N CYS A 96 10.95 -7.45 -1.64
CA CYS A 96 9.92 -6.53 -1.15
C CYS A 96 10.52 -5.50 -0.18
N VAL A 97 10.36 -4.20 -0.50
CA VAL A 97 10.95 -3.07 0.22
C VAL A 97 9.84 -2.17 0.78
N VAL A 98 9.96 -1.79 2.05
CA VAL A 98 9.09 -0.81 2.70
C VAL A 98 9.66 0.58 2.49
N GLU A 99 8.99 1.39 1.69
CA GLU A 99 9.31 2.80 1.43
C GLU A 99 8.48 3.68 2.36
N PHE A 100 8.96 3.88 3.59
CA PHE A 100 8.25 4.65 4.60
C PHE A 100 8.42 6.16 4.41
N CYS A 101 7.30 6.86 4.25
CA CYS A 101 7.21 8.31 4.26
C CYS A 101 6.74 8.76 5.65
N ASP A 102 7.68 9.23 6.47
CA ASP A 102 7.36 9.79 7.78
C ASP A 102 6.85 11.24 7.66
N VAL A 103 6.04 11.67 8.62
CA VAL A 103 5.52 13.04 8.68
C VAL A 103 5.24 13.46 10.12
N ALA A 104 5.82 14.60 10.51
CA ALA A 104 5.52 15.21 11.80
C ALA A 104 4.06 15.68 11.85
N PRO A 105 3.36 15.58 13.01
CA PRO A 105 1.94 15.91 13.11
C PRO A 105 1.57 17.33 12.64
N ASP A 106 2.40 18.33 12.94
CA ASP A 106 2.24 19.71 12.54
C ASP A 106 2.38 19.89 11.01
N VAL A 107 3.36 19.22 10.41
CA VAL A 107 3.56 19.19 8.96
C VAL A 107 2.40 18.48 8.26
N GLN A 108 1.92 17.37 8.82
CA GLN A 108 0.76 16.64 8.30
C GLN A 108 -0.47 17.54 8.26
N ARG A 109 -0.78 18.21 9.37
CA ARG A 109 -1.88 19.16 9.49
C ARG A 109 -1.77 20.28 8.47
N ALA A 110 -0.61 20.92 8.37
CA ALA A 110 -0.39 22.01 7.42
C ALA A 110 -0.61 21.58 5.97
N ARG A 111 -0.11 20.40 5.57
CA ARG A 111 -0.27 19.86 4.21
C ARG A 111 -1.73 19.50 3.89
N VAL A 112 -2.46 18.93 4.85
CA VAL A 112 -3.89 18.63 4.68
C VAL A 112 -4.69 19.92 4.48
N GLN A 113 -4.47 20.93 5.31
CA GLN A 113 -5.15 22.22 5.19
C GLN A 113 -4.81 22.92 3.87
N GLN A 114 -3.54 22.89 3.45
CA GLN A 114 -3.12 23.43 2.17
C GLN A 114 -3.81 22.72 1.00
N ARG A 115 -3.83 21.38 1.00
CA ARG A 115 -4.49 20.60 -0.06
C ARG A 115 -5.99 20.91 -0.15
N TRP A 116 -6.66 21.05 0.99
CA TRP A 116 -8.07 21.44 1.03
C TRP A 116 -8.29 22.83 0.41
N ARG A 117 -7.42 23.82 0.71
CA ARG A 117 -7.52 25.17 0.14
C ARG A 117 -7.26 25.20 -1.37
N GLU A 118 -6.28 24.44 -1.84
CA GLU A 118 -5.86 24.47 -3.24
C GLU A 118 -6.71 23.57 -4.14
N ARG A 119 -7.13 22.40 -3.64
CA ARG A 119 -7.80 21.35 -4.43
C ARG A 119 -8.92 20.65 -3.64
N PRO A 120 -9.96 21.39 -3.20
CA PRO A 120 -11.05 20.83 -2.39
C PRO A 120 -11.85 19.73 -3.10
N HIS A 121 -11.78 19.64 -4.44
CA HIS A 121 -12.43 18.61 -5.24
C HIS A 121 -11.64 17.28 -5.30
N THR A 122 -10.43 17.23 -4.76
CA THR A 122 -9.55 16.03 -4.77
C THR A 122 -9.40 15.36 -3.41
N THR A 123 -10.00 15.93 -2.37
CA THR A 123 -9.84 15.45 -0.99
C THR A 123 -11.05 15.84 -0.16
N PHE A 124 -11.32 15.13 0.92
CA PHE A 124 -12.38 15.48 1.87
C PHE A 124 -11.82 16.44 2.93
N PRO A 125 -12.68 17.27 3.58
CA PRO A 125 -12.25 18.05 4.73
C PRO A 125 -11.88 17.10 5.85
N ILE A 126 -10.60 17.13 6.25
CA ILE A 126 -10.04 16.28 7.31
C ILE A 126 -9.81 17.15 8.54
N GLY A 127 -10.46 16.79 9.64
CA GLY A 127 -10.37 17.48 10.93
C GLY A 127 -9.16 17.07 11.76
N GLU A 128 -8.84 17.83 12.82
CA GLU A 128 -7.74 17.47 13.73
C GLU A 128 -8.00 16.16 14.47
N ASP A 129 -9.23 15.96 14.96
CA ASP A 129 -9.62 14.74 15.68
C ASP A 129 -9.50 13.50 14.79
N GLU A 130 -9.75 13.66 13.49
CA GLU A 130 -9.60 12.59 12.50
C GLU A 130 -8.11 12.28 12.26
N LEU A 131 -7.26 13.30 12.13
CA LEU A 131 -5.81 13.09 12.04
C LEU A 131 -5.25 12.39 13.28
N GLU A 132 -5.71 12.75 14.47
CA GLU A 132 -5.29 12.11 15.71
C GLU A 132 -5.74 10.65 15.77
N THR A 133 -6.99 10.38 15.38
CA THR A 133 -7.52 9.01 15.27
C THR A 133 -6.67 8.18 14.30
N TRP A 134 -6.27 8.76 13.16
CA TRP A 134 -5.45 8.06 12.18
C TRP A 134 -4.03 7.80 12.69
N ARG A 135 -3.41 8.77 13.38
CA ARG A 135 -2.10 8.59 14.02
C ARG A 135 -2.15 7.47 15.07
N GLY A 136 -3.21 7.40 15.87
CA GLY A 136 -3.38 6.35 16.88
C GLY A 136 -3.63 4.96 16.30
N ARG A 137 -4.21 4.86 15.09
CA ARG A 137 -4.45 3.59 14.38
C ARG A 137 -3.24 3.12 13.57
N PHE A 138 -2.38 4.02 13.13
CA PHE A 138 -1.27 3.70 12.24
C PHE A 138 -0.11 3.07 13.00
N GLU A 139 0.31 1.87 12.60
CA GLU A 139 1.47 1.20 13.16
C GLU A 139 2.72 1.61 12.39
N THR A 140 3.47 2.58 12.93
CA THR A 140 4.72 3.06 12.35
C THR A 140 5.70 1.91 12.07
N PRO A 141 6.28 1.82 10.85
CA PRO A 141 7.24 0.78 10.53
C PRO A 141 8.42 0.72 11.51
N GLY A 142 8.69 -0.48 12.04
CA GLY A 142 9.84 -0.75 12.88
C GLY A 142 11.15 -0.83 12.09
N VAL A 143 12.30 -0.75 12.78
CA VAL A 143 13.64 -0.86 12.18
C VAL A 143 13.81 -2.18 11.41
N ASP A 144 13.20 -3.26 11.88
CA ASP A 144 13.20 -4.57 11.25
C ASP A 144 12.38 -4.63 9.95
N GLU A 145 11.38 -3.76 9.81
CA GLU A 145 10.58 -3.63 8.59
C GLU A 145 11.33 -2.88 7.49
N LEU A 146 12.19 -1.94 7.89
CA LEU A 146 13.02 -1.13 7.00
C LEU A 146 14.35 -1.79 6.65
N ALA A 147 14.70 -2.89 7.32
CA ALA A 147 15.91 -3.65 7.03
C ALA A 147 15.86 -4.33 5.65
N PRO A 148 17.01 -4.47 4.95
CA PRO A 148 17.06 -5.13 3.65
C PRO A 148 16.66 -6.60 3.66
N SER A 149 16.85 -7.26 4.80
CA SER A 149 16.49 -8.67 5.02
C SER A 149 15.22 -8.76 5.85
N PHE A 150 14.31 -9.60 5.40
CA PHE A 150 13.06 -9.91 6.08
C PHE A 150 13.04 -11.38 6.48
N SER A 151 12.62 -11.68 7.70
CA SER A 151 12.11 -13.01 8.05
C SER A 151 10.73 -12.83 8.67
N PRO A 152 9.64 -13.30 8.04
CA PRO A 152 8.29 -13.15 8.59
C PRO A 152 8.09 -14.05 9.82
N PRO A 153 7.55 -13.54 10.95
CA PRO A 153 6.95 -14.40 11.98
C PRO A 153 5.50 -14.00 12.35
N ARG A 154 4.81 -14.93 13.04
CA ARG A 154 3.57 -14.83 13.85
C ARG A 154 2.24 -15.39 13.33
N TRP A 155 2.07 -15.65 12.04
CA TRP A 155 0.90 -16.37 11.53
C TRP A 155 1.31 -17.72 10.94
N ALA A 156 0.46 -18.74 11.10
CA ALA A 156 0.72 -20.07 10.53
C ALA A 156 0.66 -20.07 8.99
N ASP A 157 -0.12 -19.15 8.40
CA ASP A 157 -0.30 -19.00 6.97
C ASP A 157 -0.61 -17.54 6.57
N TRP A 158 0.38 -16.85 5.99
CA TRP A 158 0.21 -15.48 5.50
C TRP A 158 -0.59 -15.40 4.20
N ALA A 159 -0.68 -16.48 3.42
CA ALA A 159 -1.49 -16.50 2.21
C ALA A 159 -2.99 -16.45 2.57
N ASP A 160 -3.38 -17.23 3.59
CA ASP A 160 -4.73 -17.22 4.15
C ASP A 160 -5.08 -15.87 4.80
N TRP A 161 -4.15 -15.25 5.54
CA TRP A 161 -4.34 -13.89 6.06
C TRP A 161 -4.55 -12.88 4.92
N THR A 162 -3.71 -12.93 3.89
CA THR A 162 -3.78 -12.05 2.70
C THR A 162 -5.13 -12.21 2.01
N ALA A 163 -5.61 -13.45 1.83
CA ALA A 163 -6.89 -13.75 1.20
C ALA A 163 -8.08 -13.17 1.98
N ARG A 164 -8.04 -13.19 3.32
CA ARG A 164 -9.06 -12.55 4.17
C ARG A 164 -9.03 -11.03 4.09
N ARG A 165 -7.83 -10.44 4.15
CA ARG A 165 -7.66 -8.97 4.11
C ARG A 165 -7.98 -8.38 2.74
N TRP A 166 -7.65 -9.12 1.67
CA TRP A 166 -7.83 -8.70 0.28
C TRP A 166 -8.55 -9.79 -0.53
N PRO A 167 -9.90 -9.86 -0.47
CA PRO A 167 -10.68 -10.91 -1.12
C PRO A 167 -10.47 -11.01 -2.65
N GLY A 168 -10.07 -9.90 -3.30
CA GLY A 168 -9.76 -9.87 -4.73
C GLY A 168 -8.51 -10.67 -5.14
N TYR A 169 -7.65 -11.03 -4.18
CA TYR A 169 -6.42 -11.81 -4.42
C TYR A 169 -6.70 -13.32 -4.55
N ALA A 170 -7.64 -13.87 -3.78
CA ALA A 170 -7.81 -15.32 -3.56
C ALA A 170 -8.38 -16.13 -4.76
N GLY A 171 -8.76 -15.47 -5.86
CA GLY A 171 -9.46 -16.09 -7.00
C GLY A 171 -8.59 -16.92 -7.96
N TRP A 172 -7.30 -17.10 -7.69
CA TRP A 172 -6.42 -17.97 -8.48
C TRP A 172 -5.54 -18.77 -7.51
N GLY A 173 -5.79 -20.08 -7.43
CA GLY A 173 -4.85 -21.00 -6.78
C GLY A 173 -3.46 -20.93 -7.44
N PRO A 174 -2.44 -21.57 -6.85
CA PRO A 174 -1.12 -21.59 -7.46
C PRO A 174 -1.23 -22.03 -8.93
N PRO A 175 -0.43 -21.44 -9.85
CA PRO A 175 -0.40 -21.92 -11.23
C PRO A 175 -0.16 -23.44 -11.21
N PRO A 176 -0.82 -24.21 -12.09
CA PRO A 176 -0.50 -25.64 -12.20
C PRO A 176 1.01 -25.78 -12.38
N ARG A 177 1.64 -26.62 -11.55
CA ARG A 177 3.04 -26.97 -11.75
C ARG A 177 3.12 -27.64 -13.11
N LEU A 178 3.80 -27.01 -14.06
CA LEU A 178 4.16 -27.62 -15.35
C LEU A 178 5.19 -28.73 -15.11
#